data_AF-A0A139NBA1-F1
#
_entry.id   AF-A0A139NBA1-F1
#
_cell.length_a   1.000
_cell.length_b   1.000
_cell.length_c   1.000
_cell.angle_alpha   90.00
_cell.angle_beta   90.00
_cell.angle_gamma   90.00
#
_symmetry.space_group_name_H-M   'P 1'
#
loop_
_entity.id
_entity.type
_entity.pdbx_description
1 polymer ?
#
loop_
_entity_poly.entity_id
_entity_poly.type
_entity_poly.pdbx_seq_one_letter_code
_entity_poly.pdbx_strand_id
1 'polypeptide(L)'
;MDLKNRLKELRQEKKLTQQELADEMGVAKLTILRWEKGDRQIKPEKAQQLAEYFGVSVGDLLGYESNPLERLESFVDELKEHKDLLGVLDWYTVFDLANDILAIASVEKARWLERLDAGEIDS
;
A
#
# COMPACT_ATOMS: atom_id res chain seq x y z
N MET A 1 -16.57 -8.01 -0.16
CA MET A 1 -15.21 -8.03 -0.73
C MET A 1 -14.30 -8.09 0.48
N ASP A 2 -13.66 -9.24 0.70
CA ASP A 2 -12.77 -9.42 1.86
C ASP A 2 -11.57 -8.51 1.66
N LEU A 3 -11.49 -7.43 2.45
CA LEU A 3 -10.36 -6.50 2.41
C LEU A 3 -9.17 -7.24 3.03
N LYS A 4 -8.34 -7.79 2.16
CA LYS A 4 -7.19 -8.60 2.54
C LYS A 4 -6.10 -7.67 3.07
N ASN A 5 -5.87 -7.70 4.38
CA ASN A 5 -4.77 -6.95 5.00
C ASN A 5 -3.40 -7.56 4.62
N ARG A 6 -2.33 -6.78 4.80
CA ARG A 6 -0.95 -7.15 4.43
C ARG A 6 -0.18 -7.88 5.54
N LEU A 7 -0.82 -8.22 6.67
CA LEU A 7 -0.14 -8.80 7.83
C LEU A 7 0.67 -10.06 7.49
N LYS A 8 0.11 -10.94 6.64
CA LYS A 8 0.77 -12.18 6.24
C LYS A 8 2.03 -11.91 5.42
N GLU A 9 1.96 -10.93 4.52
CA GLU A 9 3.07 -10.53 3.63
C GLU A 9 4.21 -9.96 4.48
N LEU A 10 3.92 -8.97 5.32
CA LEU A 10 4.89 -8.35 6.22
C LEU A 10 5.57 -9.37 7.16
N ARG A 11 4.80 -10.34 7.68
CA ARG A 11 5.37 -11.42 8.50
C ARG A 11 6.35 -12.29 7.69
N GLN A 12 5.98 -12.63 6.45
CA GLN A 12 6.79 -13.47 5.57
C GLN A 12 8.07 -12.76 5.10
N GLU A 13 8.01 -11.46 4.84
CA GLU A 13 9.16 -10.61 4.52
C GLU A 13 10.20 -10.62 5.65
N LYS A 14 9.74 -10.56 6.91
CA LYS A 14 10.60 -10.74 8.10
C LYS A 14 10.98 -12.20 8.41
N LYS A 15 10.55 -13.17 7.59
CA LYS A 15 10.79 -14.62 7.76
C LYS A 15 10.32 -15.19 9.10
N LEU A 16 9.28 -14.60 9.68
CA LEU A 16 8.70 -15.05 10.95
C LEU A 16 7.63 -16.12 10.71
N THR A 17 7.52 -17.06 11.63
CA THR A 17 6.37 -17.95 11.78
C THR A 17 5.21 -17.22 12.47
N GLN A 18 3.99 -17.74 12.31
CA GLN A 18 2.83 -17.20 13.04
C GLN A 18 2.97 -17.29 14.55
N GLN A 19 3.78 -18.24 15.06
CA GLN A 19 4.02 -18.38 16.49
C GLN A 19 4.95 -17.26 16.98
N GLU A 20 6.07 -17.02 16.30
CA GLU A 20 7.02 -15.97 16.67
C GLU A 20 6.38 -14.58 16.67
N LEU A 21 5.55 -14.26 15.67
CA LEU A 21 4.81 -13.00 15.67
C LEU A 21 3.76 -12.93 16.79
N ALA A 22 3.16 -14.07 17.15
CA ALA A 22 2.19 -14.11 18.23
C ALA A 22 2.87 -13.86 19.59
N ASP A 23 4.05 -14.44 19.79
CA ASP A 23 4.87 -14.25 20.98
C ASP A 23 5.30 -12.79 21.13
N GLU A 24 5.76 -12.16 20.04
CA GLU A 24 6.12 -10.74 19.99
C GLU A 24 4.93 -9.83 20.30
N MET A 25 3.75 -10.15 19.76
CA MET A 25 2.53 -9.36 19.96
C MET A 25 1.80 -9.68 21.27
N GLY A 26 2.27 -10.66 22.05
CA GLY A 26 1.62 -11.11 23.28
C GLY A 26 0.19 -11.64 23.04
N VAL A 27 -0.02 -12.37 21.95
CA VAL A 27 -1.32 -12.96 21.58
C VAL A 27 -1.19 -14.45 21.28
N ALA A 28 -2.31 -15.16 21.17
CA ALA A 28 -2.28 -16.55 20.72
C ALA A 28 -1.99 -16.65 19.21
N LYS A 29 -1.28 -17.70 18.77
CA LYS A 29 -1.04 -18.01 17.34
C LYS A 29 -2.32 -18.01 16.50
N LEU A 30 -3.42 -18.53 17.06
CA LEU A 30 -4.72 -18.55 16.40
C LEU A 30 -5.25 -17.13 16.10
N THR A 31 -4.90 -16.14 16.91
CA THR A 31 -5.23 -14.73 16.68
C THR A 31 -4.54 -14.22 15.43
N ILE A 32 -3.22 -14.46 15.28
CA ILE A 32 -2.47 -14.11 14.07
C ILE A 32 -3.07 -14.80 12.85
N LEU A 33 -3.34 -16.11 12.92
CA LEU A 33 -3.95 -16.86 11.81
C LEU A 33 -5.29 -16.25 11.37
N ARG A 34 -6.16 -15.88 12.31
CA ARG A 34 -7.48 -15.27 12.02
C ARG A 34 -7.35 -13.85 11.47
N TRP A 35 -6.38 -13.07 11.96
CA TRP A 35 -6.09 -11.75 11.41
C TRP A 35 -5.60 -11.85 9.96
N GLU A 36 -4.64 -12.74 9.67
CA GLU A 36 -4.13 -12.96 8.31
C GLU A 36 -5.19 -13.46 7.32
N LYS A 37 -6.17 -14.22 7.81
CA LYS A 37 -7.29 -14.70 6.99
C LYS A 37 -8.39 -13.66 6.76
N GLY A 38 -8.42 -12.59 7.55
CA GLY A 38 -9.56 -11.66 7.57
C GLY A 38 -10.75 -12.13 8.42
N ASP A 39 -10.73 -13.38 8.93
CA ASP A 39 -11.78 -13.95 9.80
C ASP A 39 -12.06 -13.11 11.05
N ARG A 40 -11.09 -12.30 11.49
CA ARG A 40 -11.23 -11.38 12.62
C ARG A 40 -10.53 -10.05 12.32
N GLN A 41 -11.23 -8.95 12.61
CA GLN A 41 -10.66 -7.62 12.51
C GLN A 41 -9.54 -7.40 13.55
N ILE A 42 -8.47 -6.73 13.13
CA ILE A 42 -7.41 -6.24 14.01
C ILE A 42 -7.92 -4.97 14.69
N LYS A 43 -7.93 -4.93 16.02
CA LYS A 43 -8.33 -3.74 16.77
C LYS A 43 -7.32 -2.61 16.57
N PRO A 44 -7.74 -1.33 16.65
CA PRO A 44 -6.85 -0.19 16.41
C PRO A 44 -5.54 -0.23 17.21
N GLU A 45 -5.59 -0.61 18.47
CA GLU A 45 -4.40 -0.66 19.34
C GLU A 45 -3.40 -1.71 18.86
N LYS A 46 -3.89 -2.86 18.37
CA LYS A 46 -3.04 -3.92 17.83
C LYS A 46 -2.56 -3.61 16.42
N ALA A 47 -3.38 -2.93 15.61
CA ALA A 47 -2.98 -2.47 14.29
C ALA A 47 -1.82 -1.47 14.40
N GLN A 48 -1.88 -0.54 15.36
CA GLN A 48 -0.80 0.40 15.65
C GLN A 48 0.49 -0.33 16.05
N GLN A 49 0.42 -1.27 17.00
CA GLN A 49 1.59 -2.06 17.42
C GLN A 49 2.24 -2.85 16.28
N LEU A 50 1.41 -3.49 15.44
CA LEU A 50 1.89 -4.23 14.28
C LEU A 50 2.53 -3.30 13.25
N ALA A 51 1.91 -2.15 12.98
CA ALA A 51 2.44 -1.15 12.05
C ALA A 51 3.81 -0.63 12.50
N GLU A 52 3.94 -0.28 13.79
CA GLU A 52 5.22 0.10 14.40
C GLU A 52 6.27 -1.02 14.33
N TYR A 53 5.87 -2.26 14.63
CA TYR A 53 6.76 -3.42 14.56
C TYR A 53 7.30 -3.66 13.15
N PHE A 54 6.46 -3.50 12.12
CA PHE A 54 6.85 -3.70 10.72
C PHE A 54 7.43 -2.44 10.07
N GLY A 55 7.33 -1.27 10.70
CA GLY A 55 7.83 -0.01 10.15
C GLY A 55 6.96 0.53 9.00
N VAL A 56 5.67 0.22 9.01
CA VAL A 56 4.68 0.65 7.99
C VAL A 56 3.60 1.52 8.62
N SER A 57 2.75 2.15 7.80
CA SER A 57 1.56 2.84 8.33
C SER A 57 0.46 1.84 8.70
N VAL A 58 -0.47 2.24 9.58
CA VAL A 58 -1.66 1.42 9.86
C VAL A 58 -2.51 1.23 8.60
N GLY A 59 -2.54 2.23 7.71
CA GLY A 59 -3.21 2.14 6.43
C GLY A 59 -2.61 1.02 5.57
N ASP A 60 -1.28 1.01 5.46
CA ASP A 60 -0.55 0.02 4.68
C ASP A 60 -0.73 -1.40 5.24
N LEU A 61 -0.59 -1.57 6.56
CA LEU A 61 -0.86 -2.85 7.24
C LEU A 61 -2.26 -3.39 6.93
N LEU A 62 -3.27 -2.52 6.97
CA LEU A 62 -4.68 -2.89 6.78
C LEU A 62 -5.09 -2.97 5.30
N GLY A 63 -4.18 -2.67 4.37
CA GLY A 63 -4.44 -2.69 2.93
C GLY A 63 -5.25 -1.48 2.43
N TYR A 64 -5.22 -0.36 3.17
CA TYR A 64 -5.81 0.92 2.77
C TYR A 64 -4.87 1.79 1.93
N GLU A 65 -3.55 1.53 1.98
CA GLU A 65 -2.63 2.14 1.02
C GLU A 65 -2.66 1.34 -0.28
N SER A 66 -3.60 1.73 -1.15
CA SER A 66 -3.60 1.32 -2.54
C SER A 66 -2.32 1.80 -3.22
N ASN A 67 -1.90 1.06 -4.24
CA ASN A 67 -0.79 1.41 -5.14
C ASN A 67 -0.76 2.93 -5.38
N PRO A 68 0.38 3.62 -5.25
CA PRO A 68 0.47 5.07 -5.49
C PRO A 68 -0.19 5.52 -6.80
N LEU A 69 -0.16 4.66 -7.82
CA LEU A 69 -0.86 4.87 -9.10
C LEU A 69 -2.39 4.78 -8.96
N GLU A 70 -2.90 3.80 -8.23
CA GLU A 70 -4.34 3.63 -7.97
C GLU A 70 -4.89 4.78 -7.10
N ARG A 71 -4.08 5.28 -6.16
CA ARG A 71 -4.40 6.49 -5.38
C ARG A 71 -4.37 7.76 -6.24
N LEU A 72 -3.43 7.84 -7.18
CA LEU A 72 -3.38 8.95 -8.13
C LEU A 72 -4.58 8.91 -9.09
N GLU A 73 -4.95 7.74 -9.58
CA GLU A 73 -6.13 7.51 -10.41
C GLU A 73 -7.42 7.92 -9.68
N SER A 74 -7.60 7.48 -8.42
CA SER A 74 -8.78 7.88 -7.63
C SER A 74 -8.83 9.38 -7.38
N PHE A 75 -7.67 10.00 -7.12
CA PHE A 75 -7.58 11.45 -6.93
C PHE A 75 -7.89 12.22 -8.22
N VAL A 76 -7.41 11.75 -9.38
CA VAL A 76 -7.74 12.31 -10.68
C VAL A 76 -9.25 12.21 -10.97
N ASP A 77 -9.89 11.11 -10.58
CA ASP A 77 -11.34 10.95 -10.73
C ASP A 77 -12.15 11.89 -9.82
N GLU A 78 -11.76 12.04 -8.56
CA GLU A 78 -12.37 13.04 -7.65
C GLU A 78 -12.22 14.48 -8.17
N LEU A 79 -11.07 14.81 -8.77
CA LEU A 79 -10.85 16.12 -9.37
C LEU A 79 -11.75 16.38 -10.59
N LYS A 80 -12.07 15.35 -11.39
CA LYS A 80 -13.01 15.48 -12.52
C LYS A 80 -14.42 15.84 -12.05
N GLU A 81 -14.85 15.28 -10.92
CA GLU A 81 -16.17 15.57 -10.33
C GLU A 81 -16.26 16.99 -9.74
N HIS A 82 -15.11 17.55 -9.35
CA HIS A 82 -14.99 18.89 -8.78
C HIS A 82 -14.38 19.91 -9.76
N LYS A 83 -14.61 19.73 -11.06
CA LYS A 83 -14.12 20.60 -12.14
C LYS A 83 -14.34 22.10 -11.90
N ASP A 84 -15.43 22.46 -11.23
CA ASP A 84 -15.82 23.86 -10.96
C ASP A 84 -14.99 24.53 -9.84
N LEU A 85 -14.31 23.76 -8.97
CA LEU A 85 -13.45 24.28 -7.89
C LEU A 85 -12.07 24.72 -8.40
N LEU A 86 -11.64 24.22 -9.56
CA LEU A 86 -10.33 24.49 -10.15
C LEU A 86 -10.28 25.80 -10.95
N GLY A 87 -11.18 26.77 -10.69
CA GLY A 87 -11.31 28.03 -11.43
C GLY A 87 -10.07 28.96 -11.50
N VAL A 88 -8.90 28.53 -11.02
CA VAL A 88 -7.62 29.24 -11.08
C VAL A 88 -6.56 28.49 -11.93
N LEU A 89 -6.73 27.19 -12.19
CA LEU A 89 -5.85 26.40 -13.06
C LEU A 89 -6.66 25.90 -14.26
N ASP A 90 -6.18 26.17 -15.46
CA ASP A 90 -6.77 25.58 -16.67
C ASP A 90 -6.80 24.06 -16.51
N TRP A 91 -7.99 23.46 -16.55
CA TRP A 91 -8.19 22.01 -16.36
C TRP A 91 -7.27 21.19 -17.29
N TYR A 92 -6.94 21.73 -18.47
CA TYR A 92 -5.97 21.13 -19.38
C TYR A 92 -4.56 21.05 -18.77
N THR A 93 -4.09 22.09 -18.06
CA THR A 93 -2.77 22.07 -17.41
C THR A 93 -2.67 21.05 -16.27
N VAL A 94 -3.73 20.90 -15.47
CA VAL A 94 -3.76 19.91 -14.38
C VAL A 94 -3.79 18.49 -14.95
N PHE A 95 -4.58 18.28 -16.00
CA PHE A 95 -4.69 16.99 -16.67
C PHE A 95 -3.41 16.60 -17.42
N ASP A 96 -2.78 17.54 -18.14
CA ASP A 96 -1.50 17.31 -18.83
C ASP A 96 -0.39 17.00 -17.84
N LEU A 97 -0.29 17.74 -16.72
CA LEU A 97 0.68 17.46 -15.67
C LEU A 97 0.48 16.06 -15.06
N ALA A 98 -0.77 15.66 -14.84
CA ALA A 98 -1.09 14.33 -14.32
C ALA A 98 -0.70 13.21 -15.32
N ASN A 99 -0.97 13.41 -16.61
CA ASN A 99 -0.57 12.47 -17.66
C ASN A 99 0.95 12.39 -17.84
N ASP A 100 1.65 13.52 -17.75
CA ASP A 100 3.11 13.58 -17.81
C ASP A 100 3.73 12.83 -16.63
N ILE A 101 3.20 13.02 -15.41
CA ILE A 101 3.63 12.29 -14.21
C ILE A 101 3.41 10.78 -14.39
N LEU A 102 2.25 10.36 -14.91
CA LEU A 102 1.95 8.95 -15.17
C LEU A 102 2.86 8.35 -16.24
N ALA A 103 3.15 9.10 -17.31
CA ALA A 103 4.06 8.68 -18.37
C ALA A 103 5.50 8.53 -17.84
N ILE A 104 5.97 9.49 -17.03
CA ILE A 104 7.28 9.44 -16.38
C ILE A 104 7.35 8.22 -15.45
N ALA A 105 6.36 8.03 -14.57
CA ALA A 105 6.32 6.89 -13.66
C ALA A 105 6.31 5.55 -14.40
N SER A 106 5.62 5.47 -15.55
CA SER A 106 5.59 4.26 -16.39
C SER A 106 6.95 3.97 -17.05
N VAL A 107 7.63 5.00 -17.55
CA VAL A 107 8.97 4.89 -18.15
C VAL A 107 10.03 4.54 -17.10
N GLU A 108 9.98 5.15 -15.92
CA GLU A 108 10.90 4.85 -14.83
C GLU A 108 10.71 3.43 -14.29
N LYS A 109 9.46 2.96 -14.17
CA LYS A 109 9.16 1.57 -13.83
C LYS A 109 9.72 0.59 -14.86
N ALA A 110 9.57 0.88 -16.16
CA ALA A 110 10.13 0.04 -17.23
C ALA A 110 11.67 0.00 -17.16
N ARG A 111 12.32 1.16 -16.99
CA ARG A 111 13.78 1.24 -16.83
C ARG A 111 14.28 0.51 -15.58
N TRP A 112 13.54 0.60 -14.48
CA TRP A 112 13.88 -0.10 -13.24
C TRP A 112 13.82 -1.63 -13.45
N LEU A 113 12.79 -2.12 -14.13
CA LEU A 113 12.67 -3.55 -14.48
C LEU A 113 13.77 -4.02 -15.43
N GLU A 114 14.13 -3.24 -16.46
CA GLU A 114 15.24 -3.58 -17.35
C GLU A 114 16.58 -3.68 -16.61
N ARG A 115 16.84 -2.78 -15.66
CA ARG A 115 18.04 -2.79 -14.83
C ARG A 115 18.06 -3.97 -13.85
N LEU A 116 16.90 -4.36 -13.33
CA LEU A 116 16.74 -5.53 -12.49
C LEU A 116 17.02 -6.82 -13.29
N ASP A 117 16.45 -6.96 -14.48
CA ASP A 117 16.66 -8.10 -15.38
C ASP A 117 18.13 -8.17 -15.87
N ALA A 118 18.78 -7.01 -16.03
CA ALA A 118 20.21 -6.91 -16.33
C ALA A 118 21.12 -7.22 -15.12
N GLY A 119 20.56 -7.39 -13.92
CA GLY A 119 21.31 -7.64 -12.68
C GLY A 119 22.13 -6.45 -12.20
N GLU A 120 21.80 -5.23 -12.64
CA GLU A 120 22.48 -4.00 -12.21
C GLU A 120 22.00 -3.51 -10.85
N ILE A 121 20.81 -3.96 -10.42
CA ILE A 121 20.17 -3.61 -9.16
C ILE A 121 19.49 -4.86 -8.57
N ASP A 122 19.37 -4.91 -7.24
CA ASP A 122 18.70 -6.01 -6.52
C ASP A 122 17.18 -5.76 -6.40
N SER A 123 16.40 -6.84 -6.36
CA SER A 123 14.92 -6.84 -6.24
C SER A 123 14.43 -6.45 -4.87
#